data_AF-A0A2D0AMY0-F1
#
_entry.id   AF-A0A2D0AMY0-F1
#
_cell.length_a   1.000
_cell.length_b   1.000
_cell.length_c   1.000
_cell.angle_alpha   90.00
_cell.angle_beta   90.00
_cell.angle_gamma   90.00
#
_symmetry.space_group_name_H-M   'P 1'
#
loop_
_entity.id
_entity.type
_entity.pdbx_description
1 polymer ?
#
loop_
_entity_poly.entity_id
_entity_poly.type
_entity_poly.pdbx_seq_one_letter_code
_entity_poly.pdbx_strand_id
1 'polypeptide(L)'
;MARKAYFAAIPLRAVGDSNLTDGDLRVLASIAAFDRLSHSTGKGQGAWASHRLMSGWIDRNYSNFSATVNKMIRLGYLVREPRETDKRQHTYRVVYTDDDVLPQTEDFLRPEANNPLNNVCPDTNNFREIVCPETGEVQKVVCPAPQSSNGNITESSLEYIPQSGERYSVETGKRNSAKRRDSKIAGQSGDHFRDHLPDNIADLPVSARVACFDRAWRSIGMRWSKIRADDAEMLVAWLGKVFEEYIDQPTGQQALRLSEEIADAIADAKA
;
A
#
# COMPACT_ATOMS: atom_id res chain seq x y z
N MET A 1 -28.73 -9.99 9.86
CA MET A 1 -27.66 -10.56 10.71
C MET A 1 -26.55 -9.54 10.82
N ALA A 2 -26.06 -9.26 12.03
CA ALA A 2 -24.91 -8.38 12.24
C ALA A 2 -23.66 -8.98 11.57
N ARG A 3 -22.86 -8.16 10.90
CA ARG A 3 -21.60 -8.60 10.28
C ARG A 3 -20.56 -8.80 11.38
N LYS A 4 -19.93 -9.98 11.40
CA LYS A 4 -18.81 -10.25 12.29
C LYS A 4 -17.55 -9.55 11.75
N ALA A 5 -16.84 -8.83 12.61
CA ALA A 5 -15.54 -8.27 12.27
C ALA A 5 -14.49 -9.39 12.20
N TYR A 6 -13.58 -9.28 11.23
CA TYR A 6 -12.44 -10.17 11.06
C TYR A 6 -11.16 -9.33 11.07
N PHE A 7 -10.11 -9.87 11.68
CA PHE A 7 -8.80 -9.24 11.79
C PHE A 7 -7.74 -10.16 11.17
N ALA A 8 -6.74 -9.55 10.56
CA ALA A 8 -5.58 -10.23 10.01
C ALA A 8 -4.35 -9.80 10.83
N ALA A 9 -3.94 -10.65 11.77
CA ALA A 9 -2.74 -10.40 12.55
C ALA A 9 -1.50 -10.67 11.68
N ILE A 10 -0.54 -9.75 11.70
CA ILE A 10 0.76 -9.95 11.06
C ILE A 10 1.86 -9.98 12.14
N PRO A 11 2.98 -10.68 11.91
CA PRO A 11 4.13 -10.65 12.81
C PRO A 11 4.63 -9.22 13.03
N LEU A 12 4.89 -8.82 14.28
CA LEU A 12 5.36 -7.46 14.60
C LEU A 12 6.69 -7.17 13.93
N ARG A 13 7.59 -8.17 13.83
CA ARG A 13 8.89 -8.01 13.16
C ARG A 13 8.75 -7.60 11.68
N ALA A 14 7.63 -7.93 11.03
CA ALA A 14 7.37 -7.54 9.64
C ALA A 14 7.18 -6.02 9.46
N VAL A 15 6.76 -5.30 10.52
CA VAL A 15 6.47 -3.85 10.45
C VAL A 15 7.74 -3.03 10.21
N GLY A 16 8.87 -3.45 10.79
CA GLY A 16 10.16 -2.78 10.67
C GLY A 16 11.12 -3.39 9.65
N ASP A 17 10.74 -4.46 8.96
CA ASP A 17 11.65 -5.18 8.07
C ASP A 17 11.84 -4.46 6.74
N SER A 18 13.04 -3.91 6.53
CA SER A 18 13.42 -3.19 5.30
C SER A 18 13.42 -4.07 4.05
N ASN A 19 13.42 -5.40 4.20
CA ASN A 19 13.34 -6.32 3.08
C ASN A 19 11.91 -6.49 2.55
N LEU A 20 10.90 -6.00 3.28
CA LEU A 20 9.50 -6.08 2.88
C LEU A 20 9.04 -4.78 2.25
N THR A 21 8.40 -4.90 1.08
CA THR A 21 7.70 -3.79 0.45
C THR A 21 6.25 -3.67 0.97
N ASP A 22 5.57 -2.57 0.69
CA ASP A 22 4.11 -2.46 0.98
C ASP A 22 3.31 -3.59 0.31
N GLY A 23 3.68 -3.96 -0.91
CA GLY A 23 3.05 -5.07 -1.63
C GLY A 23 3.24 -6.41 -0.93
N ASP A 24 4.41 -6.62 -0.34
CA ASP A 24 4.76 -7.80 0.42
C ASP A 24 3.94 -7.90 1.71
N LEU A 25 3.80 -6.78 2.44
CA LEU A 25 2.94 -6.68 3.63
C LEU A 25 1.48 -6.97 3.32
N ARG A 26 0.95 -6.50 2.18
CA ARG A 26 -0.43 -6.83 1.75
C ARG A 26 -0.63 -8.31 1.47
N VAL A 27 0.35 -8.97 0.85
CA VAL A 27 0.30 -10.42 0.61
C VAL A 27 0.30 -11.17 1.94
N LEU A 28 1.18 -10.77 2.88
CA LEU A 28 1.25 -11.34 4.21
C LEU A 28 -0.08 -11.16 4.98
N ALA A 29 -0.65 -9.96 4.97
CA ALA A 29 -1.94 -9.66 5.58
C ALA A 29 -3.09 -10.45 4.94
N SER A 30 -3.09 -10.61 3.61
CA SER A 30 -4.08 -11.45 2.93
C SER A 30 -4.01 -12.88 3.45
N ILE A 31 -2.82 -13.48 3.52
CA ILE A 31 -2.65 -14.86 3.98
C ILE A 31 -3.04 -14.97 5.45
N ALA A 32 -2.61 -14.03 6.30
CA ALA A 32 -2.98 -13.96 7.71
C ALA A 32 -4.50 -13.98 7.94
N ALA A 33 -5.28 -13.29 7.10
CA ALA A 33 -6.72 -13.26 7.20
C ALA A 33 -7.38 -14.64 6.95
N PHE A 34 -6.80 -15.43 6.05
CA PHE A 34 -7.24 -16.81 5.79
C PHE A 34 -6.66 -17.80 6.80
N ASP A 35 -5.45 -17.56 7.30
CA ASP A 35 -4.76 -18.39 8.28
C ASP A 35 -5.44 -18.35 9.65
N ARG A 36 -5.90 -17.17 10.08
CA ARG A 36 -6.61 -16.94 11.35
C ARG A 36 -5.81 -17.42 12.58
N LEU A 37 -4.53 -17.06 12.66
CA LEU A 37 -3.64 -17.40 13.79
C LEU A 37 -3.54 -18.91 14.05
N SER A 38 -3.61 -19.71 12.99
CA SER A 38 -3.67 -21.16 13.14
C SER A 38 -2.38 -21.75 13.72
N HIS A 39 -1.24 -21.14 13.41
CA HIS A 39 0.07 -21.59 13.86
C HIS A 39 0.30 -21.30 15.34
N SER A 40 0.08 -20.05 15.78
CA SER A 40 0.34 -19.63 17.17
C SER A 40 -0.57 -20.31 18.18
N THR A 41 -1.82 -20.59 17.79
CA THR A 41 -2.78 -21.27 18.67
C THR A 41 -2.67 -22.79 18.64
N GLY A 42 -1.89 -23.35 17.69
CA GLY A 42 -1.88 -24.77 17.34
C GLY A 42 -3.25 -25.30 16.87
N LYS A 43 -4.23 -24.41 16.69
CA LYS A 43 -5.63 -24.72 16.43
C LYS A 43 -6.11 -23.89 15.27
N GLY A 44 -6.05 -24.45 14.07
CA GLY A 44 -6.67 -23.82 12.92
C GLY A 44 -6.40 -24.54 11.61
N GLN A 45 -7.30 -24.28 10.68
CA GLN A 45 -7.31 -24.86 9.33
C GLN A 45 -6.21 -24.29 8.41
N GLY A 46 -5.58 -23.19 8.81
CA GLY A 46 -4.60 -22.44 8.02
C GLY A 46 -5.15 -21.85 6.73
N ALA A 47 -4.30 -21.15 5.98
CA ALA A 47 -4.69 -20.53 4.71
C ALA A 47 -4.62 -21.54 3.55
N TRP A 48 -5.76 -22.18 3.27
CA TRP A 48 -5.93 -23.12 2.15
C TRP A 48 -6.65 -22.52 0.93
N ALA A 49 -6.98 -21.22 0.99
CA ALA A 49 -7.57 -20.50 -0.13
C ALA A 49 -6.65 -20.52 -1.36
N SER A 50 -7.24 -20.50 -2.56
CA SER A 50 -6.43 -20.44 -3.78
C SER A 50 -5.67 -19.12 -3.86
N HIS A 51 -4.45 -19.15 -4.40
CA HIS A 51 -3.67 -17.93 -4.65
C HIS A 51 -4.44 -16.91 -5.48
N ARG A 52 -5.29 -17.35 -6.41
CA ARG A 52 -6.14 -16.47 -7.21
C ARG A 52 -7.17 -15.71 -6.37
N LEU A 53 -7.78 -16.37 -5.39
CA LEU A 53 -8.71 -15.72 -4.47
C LEU A 53 -7.99 -14.70 -3.59
N MET A 54 -6.87 -15.11 -2.99
CA MET A 54 -6.08 -14.24 -2.11
C MET A 54 -5.51 -13.04 -2.86
N SER A 55 -4.95 -13.24 -4.06
CA SER A 55 -4.42 -12.16 -4.88
C SER A 55 -5.50 -11.20 -5.35
N GLY A 56 -6.70 -11.70 -5.68
CA GLY A 56 -7.85 -10.87 -6.03
C GLY A 56 -8.34 -10.01 -4.87
N TRP A 57 -8.18 -10.48 -3.63
CA TRP A 57 -8.60 -9.74 -2.44
C TRP A 57 -7.75 -8.49 -2.16
N ILE A 58 -6.49 -8.50 -2.60
CA ILE A 58 -5.56 -7.38 -2.49
C ILE A 58 -5.26 -6.69 -3.84
N ASP A 59 -6.05 -6.99 -4.87
CA ASP A 59 -5.91 -6.48 -6.23
C ASP A 59 -4.48 -6.61 -6.81
N ARG A 60 -3.87 -7.80 -6.65
CA ARG A 60 -2.54 -8.13 -7.17
C ARG A 60 -2.60 -9.19 -8.25
N ASN A 61 -1.65 -9.08 -9.20
CA ASN A 61 -1.40 -10.12 -10.19
C ASN A 61 -0.95 -11.42 -9.49
N TYR A 62 -1.50 -12.54 -9.96
CA TYR A 62 -1.23 -13.88 -9.45
C TYR A 62 0.27 -14.25 -9.45
N SER A 63 1.00 -13.93 -10.52
CA SER A 63 2.42 -14.28 -10.66
C SER A 63 3.26 -13.55 -9.60
N ASN A 64 2.96 -12.26 -9.39
CA ASN A 64 3.62 -11.46 -8.36
C ASN A 64 3.25 -11.95 -6.96
N PHE A 65 1.99 -12.33 -6.74
CA PHE A 65 1.56 -12.93 -5.47
C PHE A 65 2.37 -14.21 -5.17
N SER A 66 2.47 -15.13 -6.13
CA SER A 66 3.22 -16.38 -5.97
C SER A 66 4.70 -16.15 -5.67
N ALA A 67 5.33 -15.20 -6.38
CA ALA A 67 6.72 -14.82 -6.15
C ALA A 67 6.93 -14.24 -4.73
N THR A 68 6.02 -13.36 -4.29
CA THR A 68 6.05 -12.81 -2.92
C THR A 68 5.83 -13.89 -1.87
N VAL A 69 4.94 -14.87 -2.07
CA VAL A 69 4.78 -16.00 -1.13
C VAL A 69 6.09 -16.77 -0.97
N ASN A 70 6.79 -17.07 -2.07
CA ASN A 70 8.10 -17.74 -2.00
C ASN A 70 9.16 -16.88 -1.33
N LYS A 71 9.13 -15.55 -1.52
CA LYS A 71 9.99 -14.61 -0.78
C LYS A 71 9.70 -14.68 0.72
N MET A 72 8.44 -14.65 1.13
CA MET A 72 8.03 -14.71 2.54
C MET A 72 8.40 -16.02 3.23
N ILE A 73 8.31 -17.15 2.51
CA ILE A 73 8.78 -18.44 3.01
C ILE A 73 10.29 -18.40 3.25
N ARG A 74 11.07 -17.85 2.30
CA ARG A 74 12.52 -17.71 2.46
C ARG A 74 12.92 -16.80 3.62
N LEU A 75 12.14 -15.75 3.87
CA LEU A 75 12.36 -14.82 4.99
C LEU A 75 11.83 -15.35 6.34
N GLY A 76 11.17 -16.52 6.37
CA GLY A 76 10.67 -17.13 7.61
C GLY A 76 9.38 -16.49 8.16
N TYR A 77 8.63 -15.76 7.34
CA TYR A 77 7.31 -15.24 7.72
C TYR A 77 6.18 -16.25 7.50
N LEU A 78 6.36 -17.15 6.53
CA LEU A 78 5.38 -18.15 6.16
C LEU A 78 5.99 -19.55 6.18
N VAL A 79 5.19 -20.52 6.57
CA VAL A 79 5.47 -21.94 6.40
C VAL A 79 4.41 -22.56 5.49
N ARG A 80 4.84 -23.48 4.63
CA ARG A 80 3.98 -24.21 3.70
C ARG A 80 3.92 -25.67 4.15
N GLU A 81 2.73 -26.13 4.56
CA GLU A 81 2.51 -27.48 5.05
C GLU A 81 1.62 -28.28 4.08
N PRO A 82 1.85 -29.58 3.89
CA PRO A 82 0.90 -30.43 3.16
C PRO A 82 -0.40 -30.54 3.97
N ARG A 83 -1.55 -30.51 3.28
CA ARG A 83 -2.85 -30.65 3.94
C ARG A 83 -3.07 -32.11 4.37
N GLU A 84 -3.69 -32.30 5.54
CA GLU A 84 -4.00 -33.65 6.06
C GLU A 84 -4.97 -34.42 5.15
N THR A 85 -5.98 -33.73 4.60
CA THR A 85 -6.99 -34.34 3.71
C THR A 85 -6.41 -34.71 2.34
N ASP A 86 -5.54 -33.87 1.78
CA ASP A 86 -4.94 -34.08 0.46
C ASP A 86 -3.51 -33.52 0.46
N LYS A 87 -2.52 -34.43 0.48
CA LYS A 87 -1.10 -34.07 0.52
C LYS A 87 -0.61 -33.36 -0.76
N ARG A 88 -1.40 -33.36 -1.85
CA ARG A 88 -1.10 -32.57 -3.06
C ARG A 88 -1.38 -31.09 -2.83
N GLN A 89 -2.34 -30.77 -1.97
CA GLN A 89 -2.66 -29.41 -1.58
C GLN A 89 -1.81 -28.98 -0.40
N HIS A 90 -1.59 -27.67 -0.32
CA HIS A 90 -0.75 -27.09 0.71
C HIS A 90 -1.52 -25.99 1.42
N THR A 91 -1.22 -25.84 2.70
CA THR A 91 -1.76 -24.83 3.58
C THR A 91 -0.63 -23.89 3.95
N TYR A 92 -0.87 -22.59 3.84
CA TYR A 92 0.09 -21.59 4.30
C TYR A 92 -0.25 -21.19 5.73
N ARG A 93 0.78 -21.05 6.55
CA ARG A 93 0.67 -20.61 7.94
C ARG A 93 1.61 -19.43 8.18
N VAL A 94 1.15 -18.46 8.95
CA VAL A 94 1.97 -17.33 9.38
C VAL A 94 2.78 -17.73 10.60
N VAL A 95 4.09 -17.49 10.56
CA VAL A 95 5.00 -17.83 11.66
C VAL A 95 5.12 -16.65 12.60
N TYR A 96 4.73 -16.87 13.86
CA TYR A 96 4.90 -15.92 14.96
C TYR A 96 6.06 -16.40 15.84
N THR A 97 7.02 -15.52 16.13
CA THR A 97 8.21 -15.81 16.96
C THR A 97 8.17 -14.96 18.22
N ASP A 98 9.10 -15.21 19.15
CA ASP A 98 9.22 -14.42 20.38
C ASP A 98 9.57 -12.94 20.09
N ASP A 99 10.16 -12.65 18.92
CA ASP A 99 10.42 -11.29 18.44
C ASP A 99 9.13 -10.51 18.10
N ASP A 100 7.97 -11.19 18.03
CA ASP A 100 6.70 -10.54 17.76
C ASP A 100 5.99 -10.01 19.02
N VAL A 101 6.61 -10.19 20.18
CA VAL A 101 6.09 -9.73 21.46
C VAL A 101 6.51 -8.27 21.67
N LEU A 102 5.55 -7.40 22.03
CA LEU A 102 5.89 -6.03 22.41
C LEU A 102 6.76 -6.07 23.68
N PRO A 103 7.87 -5.30 23.73
CA PRO A 103 8.66 -5.17 24.94
C PRO A 103 7.77 -4.69 26.08
N GLN A 104 7.89 -5.31 27.25
CA GLN A 104 7.10 -4.90 28.40
C GLN A 104 7.62 -3.53 28.87
N THR A 105 6.72 -2.65 29.29
CA THR A 105 7.07 -1.28 29.72
C THR A 105 8.14 -1.27 30.82
N GLU A 106 8.23 -2.34 31.61
CA GLU A 106 9.23 -2.52 32.66
C GLU A 106 10.66 -2.69 32.13
N ASP A 107 10.82 -3.16 30.88
CA ASP A 107 12.13 -3.33 30.25
C ASP A 107 12.77 -1.98 29.87
N PHE A 108 11.94 -0.95 29.60
CA PHE A 108 12.43 0.41 29.34
C PHE A 108 12.67 1.24 30.60
N LEU A 109 12.12 0.82 31.74
CA LEU A 109 12.21 1.54 33.00
C LEU A 109 13.34 1.04 33.90
N ARG A 110 14.12 0.04 33.48
CA ARG A 110 15.37 -0.32 34.17
C ARG A 110 16.49 0.57 33.66
N PRO A 111 16.99 1.54 34.46
CA PRO A 111 18.23 2.21 34.12
C PRO A 111 19.31 1.14 34.25
N GLU A 112 19.94 0.77 33.14
CA GLU A 112 21.22 0.06 33.16
C GLU A 112 22.20 0.94 33.95
N ALA A 113 22.40 0.62 35.23
CA ALA A 113 23.13 1.45 36.18
C ALA A 113 24.64 1.61 35.87
N ASN A 114 25.12 1.19 34.70
CA ASN A 114 26.56 1.13 34.40
C ASN A 114 26.97 1.49 32.96
N ASN A 115 26.14 2.18 32.16
CA ASN A 115 26.57 2.64 30.83
C ASN A 115 26.87 4.16 30.81
N PRO A 116 28.16 4.60 30.79
CA PRO A 116 28.54 6.02 30.86
C PRO A 116 28.34 6.79 29.53
N LEU A 117 27.52 6.30 28.60
CA LEU A 117 27.29 6.92 27.29
C LEU A 117 25.90 7.57 27.12
N ASN A 118 25.05 7.57 28.15
CA ASN A 118 23.80 8.33 28.15
C ASN A 118 24.05 9.82 28.49
N ASN A 119 24.77 10.50 27.60
CA ASN A 119 24.72 11.95 27.43
C ASN A 119 23.87 12.29 26.21
N VAL A 120 22.65 11.75 26.13
CA VAL A 120 21.64 12.24 25.19
C VAL A 120 20.69 13.13 25.98
N CYS A 121 20.94 14.43 25.82
CA CYS A 121 20.08 15.59 26.06
C CYS A 121 19.42 15.69 27.46
N PRO A 122 19.89 16.57 28.36
CA PRO A 122 19.03 17.03 29.45
C PRO A 122 17.81 17.73 28.84
N ASP A 123 16.63 17.33 29.31
CA ASP A 123 15.36 17.99 29.08
C ASP A 123 15.46 19.49 29.38
N THR A 124 15.68 20.30 28.35
CA THR A 124 15.11 21.64 28.34
C THR A 124 13.64 21.48 27.98
N ASN A 125 12.84 21.05 28.96
CA ASN A 125 11.40 21.25 28.99
C ASN A 125 11.11 22.75 29.09
N ASN A 126 11.38 23.47 28.00
CA ASN A 126 10.79 24.76 27.73
C ASN A 126 9.57 24.46 26.86
N PHE A 127 8.51 23.95 27.50
CA PHE A 127 7.17 23.99 26.94
C PHE A 127 6.85 25.46 26.69
N ARG A 128 7.06 25.92 25.45
CA ARG A 128 6.33 27.08 24.93
C ARG A 128 4.87 26.64 24.87
N GLU A 129 4.19 26.94 25.96
CA GLU A 129 2.78 27.27 26.04
C GLU A 129 2.24 27.64 24.65
N ILE A 130 1.45 26.75 24.05
CA ILE A 130 0.67 27.07 22.87
C ILE A 130 -0.48 27.95 23.36
N VAL A 131 -0.16 29.23 23.59
CA VAL A 131 -1.11 30.29 23.88
C VAL A 131 -1.87 30.56 22.59
N CYS A 132 -3.17 30.27 22.58
CA CYS A 132 -4.09 30.87 21.61
C CYS A 132 -4.00 32.40 21.76
N PRO A 133 -3.67 33.17 20.72
CA PRO A 133 -3.67 34.63 20.84
C PRO A 133 -5.11 35.13 20.99
N GLU A 134 -5.47 35.56 22.20
CA GLU A 134 -6.63 36.42 22.44
C GLU A 134 -6.25 37.86 22.08
N THR A 135 -6.92 38.44 21.07
CA THR A 135 -7.75 39.67 21.18
C THR A 135 -8.05 40.25 19.79
N GLY A 136 -9.34 40.44 19.50
CA GLY A 136 -9.82 41.12 18.29
C GLY A 136 -11.33 40.96 18.05
N GLU A 137 -12.14 41.67 18.83
CA GLU A 137 -13.51 42.16 18.52
C GLU A 137 -14.71 41.17 18.43
N VAL A 138 -15.39 41.08 19.59
CA VAL A 138 -16.84 41.14 19.85
C VAL A 138 -17.83 41.07 18.65
N GLN A 139 -18.70 40.05 18.65
CA GLN A 139 -20.15 40.26 18.51
C GLN A 139 -20.96 39.22 19.30
N LYS A 140 -21.88 39.75 20.10
CA LYS A 140 -22.79 39.11 21.06
C LYS A 140 -23.67 38.03 20.43
N VAL A 141 -23.76 36.85 21.07
CA VAL A 141 -25.03 36.11 21.18
C VAL A 141 -25.17 35.58 22.62
N VAL A 142 -26.37 35.79 23.14
CA VAL A 142 -26.82 35.66 24.52
C VAL A 142 -26.90 34.20 24.96
N CYS A 143 -26.32 33.86 26.11
CA CYS A 143 -26.73 32.72 26.91
C CYS A 143 -27.37 33.25 28.22
N PRO A 144 -28.44 32.64 28.74
CA PRO A 144 -28.70 32.69 30.17
C PRO A 144 -28.01 31.49 30.83
N ALA A 145 -27.13 31.79 31.79
CA ALA A 145 -26.66 30.86 32.83
C ALA A 145 -27.52 31.09 34.12
N PRO A 146 -27.24 30.48 35.28
CA PRO A 146 -26.33 29.36 35.61
C PRO A 146 -26.97 28.32 36.55
N GLN A 147 -26.29 27.21 36.87
CA GLN A 147 -26.16 26.78 38.27
C GLN A 147 -24.79 26.15 38.53
N SER A 148 -24.24 26.53 39.68
CA SER A 148 -22.92 26.22 40.20
C SER A 148 -22.99 25.00 41.11
N SER A 149 -21.97 24.16 41.12
CA SER A 149 -21.58 23.45 42.35
C SER A 149 -20.09 23.11 42.33
N ASN A 150 -19.43 23.59 43.37
CA ASN A 150 -18.03 23.37 43.76
C ASN A 150 -17.70 21.89 43.95
N GLY A 151 -16.47 21.50 43.58
CA GLY A 151 -15.88 20.22 43.97
C GLY A 151 -14.40 20.14 43.55
N ASN A 152 -13.51 20.04 44.54
CA ASN A 152 -12.06 20.00 44.43
C ASN A 152 -11.53 18.95 43.44
N ILE A 153 -10.53 19.33 42.63
CA ILE A 153 -9.78 18.42 41.76
C ILE A 153 -8.39 18.21 42.38
N THR A 154 -8.16 17.01 42.88
CA THR A 154 -6.82 16.45 43.13
C THR A 154 -6.58 15.30 42.15
N GLU A 155 -5.38 15.32 41.57
CA GLU A 155 -4.65 14.22 40.92
C GLU A 155 -5.25 13.54 39.66
N SER A 156 -4.60 13.86 38.54
CA SER A 156 -4.05 12.88 37.59
C SER A 156 -4.92 11.66 37.27
N SER A 157 -5.93 11.87 36.43
CA SER A 157 -6.55 10.79 35.67
C SER A 157 -6.47 11.14 34.18
N LEU A 158 -5.70 10.35 33.42
CA LEU A 158 -5.78 10.35 31.97
C LEU A 158 -7.21 9.94 31.59
N GLU A 159 -7.97 10.86 30.98
CA GLU A 159 -9.31 10.58 30.47
C GLU A 159 -9.24 9.49 29.39
N TYR A 160 -9.63 8.27 29.78
CA TYR A 160 -9.92 7.18 28.87
C TYR A 160 -11.21 7.52 28.09
N ILE A 161 -11.14 7.61 26.76
CA ILE A 161 -12.32 7.77 25.91
C ILE A 161 -13.15 6.47 26.01
N PRO A 162 -14.37 6.49 26.58
CA PRO A 162 -15.20 5.29 26.68
C PRO A 162 -15.63 4.83 25.29
N GLN A 163 -15.40 3.56 24.96
CA GLN A 163 -15.80 2.96 23.67
C GLN A 163 -17.33 2.78 23.50
N SER A 164 -18.15 3.26 24.44
CA SER A 164 -19.62 3.10 24.43
C SER A 164 -20.40 4.29 23.87
N GLY A 165 -19.75 5.31 23.31
CA GLY A 165 -20.44 6.42 22.65
C GLY A 165 -21.04 6.03 21.29
N GLU A 166 -22.33 6.28 21.09
CA GLU A 166 -23.01 6.17 19.79
C GLU A 166 -22.20 6.93 18.72
N ARG A 167 -21.61 6.18 17.80
CA ARG A 167 -20.85 6.78 16.70
C ARG A 167 -21.84 7.44 15.75
N TYR A 168 -21.79 8.76 15.68
CA TYR A 168 -22.41 9.56 14.62
C TYR A 168 -21.93 9.03 13.26
N SER A 169 -22.76 8.21 12.64
CA SER A 169 -22.59 7.79 11.26
C SER A 169 -22.92 8.99 10.39
N VAL A 170 -21.91 9.76 10.00
CA VAL A 170 -22.06 10.77 8.97
C VAL A 170 -22.44 10.03 7.68
N GLU A 171 -23.66 10.25 7.18
CA GLU A 171 -24.08 9.76 5.88
C GLU A 171 -23.19 10.36 4.80
N THR A 172 -22.12 9.66 4.42
CA THR A 172 -21.41 9.96 3.18
C THR A 172 -22.32 9.57 2.03
N GLY A 173 -23.10 10.53 1.56
CA GLY A 173 -23.99 10.39 0.42
C GLY A 173 -23.25 9.81 -0.79
N LYS A 174 -23.73 8.63 -1.23
CA LYS A 174 -23.79 8.14 -2.62
C LYS A 174 -22.77 8.71 -3.62
N ARG A 175 -21.46 8.61 -3.37
CA ARG A 175 -20.42 8.94 -4.38
C ARG A 175 -19.66 7.75 -4.96
N ASN A 176 -19.86 6.54 -4.45
CA ASN A 176 -19.36 5.32 -5.09
C ASN A 176 -20.54 4.48 -5.60
N SER A 177 -21.32 5.03 -6.53
CA SER A 177 -22.12 4.17 -7.41
C SER A 177 -21.13 3.29 -8.18
N ALA A 178 -21.27 1.97 -8.06
CA ALA A 178 -20.59 0.95 -8.85
C ALA A 178 -20.99 1.03 -10.32
N LYS A 179 -20.74 2.18 -10.96
CA LYS A 179 -20.88 2.38 -12.38
C LYS A 179 -19.70 1.65 -13.00
N ARG A 180 -19.98 0.42 -13.43
CA ARG A 180 -19.24 -0.39 -14.40
C ARG A 180 -18.07 0.39 -15.01
N ARG A 181 -16.89 0.29 -14.39
CA ARG A 181 -15.70 0.26 -15.22
C ARG A 181 -15.77 -1.12 -15.84
N ASP A 182 -16.25 -1.18 -17.07
CA ASP A 182 -16.02 -2.33 -17.93
C ASP A 182 -14.50 -2.50 -17.98
N SER A 183 -13.98 -3.29 -17.05
CA SER A 183 -12.60 -3.71 -17.00
C SER A 183 -12.41 -4.75 -18.09
N LYS A 184 -12.49 -4.28 -19.34
CA LYS A 184 -11.87 -4.88 -20.52
C LYS A 184 -10.34 -4.71 -20.50
N ILE A 185 -9.76 -4.30 -19.37
CA ILE A 185 -8.32 -4.32 -19.09
C ILE A 185 -7.95 -5.65 -18.39
N ALA A 186 -8.59 -6.74 -18.78
CA ALA A 186 -8.27 -8.08 -18.34
C ALA A 186 -7.90 -8.91 -19.57
N GLY A 187 -6.59 -9.02 -19.85
CA GLY A 187 -6.08 -10.09 -20.72
C GLY A 187 -5.77 -9.73 -22.18
N GLN A 188 -5.26 -8.54 -22.47
CA GLN A 188 -4.45 -8.39 -23.68
C GLN A 188 -3.10 -9.08 -23.44
N SER A 189 -3.08 -10.41 -23.58
CA SER A 189 -1.90 -11.28 -23.53
C SER A 189 -1.17 -11.31 -24.86
N GLY A 190 -1.20 -10.21 -25.59
CA GLY A 190 -0.47 -10.09 -26.83
C GLY A 190 1.02 -9.97 -26.57
N ASP A 191 1.79 -10.46 -27.52
CA ASP A 191 3.26 -10.39 -27.49
C ASP A 191 3.74 -9.14 -28.24
N HIS A 192 2.86 -8.47 -28.99
CA HIS A 192 3.19 -7.27 -29.75
C HIS A 192 2.80 -5.99 -29.01
N PHE A 193 3.55 -4.91 -29.26
CA PHE A 193 3.32 -3.60 -28.65
C PHE A 193 1.89 -3.08 -28.83
N ARG A 194 1.33 -3.23 -30.05
CA ARG A 194 -0.04 -2.80 -30.36
C ARG A 194 -1.10 -3.52 -29.55
N ASP A 195 -0.83 -4.75 -29.16
CA ASP A 195 -1.77 -5.54 -28.37
C ASP A 195 -1.94 -4.97 -26.96
N HIS A 196 -1.06 -4.08 -26.50
CA HIS A 196 -1.17 -3.44 -25.19
C HIS A 196 -1.73 -2.02 -25.25
N LEU A 197 -2.13 -1.54 -26.43
CA LEU A 197 -2.73 -0.22 -26.61
C LEU A 197 -4.26 -0.32 -26.57
N PRO A 198 -4.95 0.67 -25.98
CA PRO A 198 -6.40 0.74 -26.05
C PRO A 198 -6.86 1.06 -27.48
N ASP A 199 -7.98 0.48 -27.91
CA ASP A 199 -8.54 0.65 -29.26
C ASP A 199 -8.81 2.14 -29.61
N ASN A 200 -9.14 2.95 -28.60
CA ASN A 200 -9.44 4.37 -28.73
C ASN A 200 -8.26 5.30 -28.44
N ILE A 201 -7.01 4.82 -28.61
CA ILE A 201 -5.82 5.62 -28.28
C ILE A 201 -5.76 6.96 -29.02
N ALA A 202 -6.32 7.05 -30.22
CA ALA A 202 -6.35 8.29 -30.99
C ALA A 202 -7.21 9.40 -30.34
N ASP A 203 -8.25 9.01 -29.61
CA ASP A 203 -9.20 9.93 -28.97
C ASP A 203 -8.74 10.41 -27.58
N LEU A 204 -7.68 9.81 -27.04
CA LEU A 204 -7.16 10.14 -25.73
C LEU A 204 -6.38 11.47 -25.76
N PRO A 205 -6.39 12.24 -24.65
CA PRO A 205 -5.54 13.41 -24.53
C PRO A 205 -4.05 13.02 -24.61
N VAL A 206 -3.21 13.93 -25.11
CA VAL A 206 -1.78 13.67 -25.40
C VAL A 206 -1.06 13.05 -24.21
N SER A 207 -1.26 13.57 -23.00
CA SER A 207 -0.67 13.04 -21.77
C SER A 207 -1.07 11.58 -21.48
N ALA A 208 -2.33 11.22 -21.72
CA ALA A 208 -2.79 9.85 -21.56
C ALA A 208 -2.22 8.93 -22.65
N ARG A 209 -2.07 9.43 -23.89
CA ARG A 209 -1.44 8.67 -24.99
C ARG A 209 0.01 8.33 -24.68
N VAL A 210 0.81 9.30 -24.21
CA VAL A 210 2.20 9.07 -23.78
C VAL A 210 2.26 8.03 -22.67
N ALA A 211 1.40 8.12 -21.66
CA ALA A 211 1.34 7.15 -20.57
C ALA A 211 0.93 5.74 -21.04
N CYS A 212 0.02 5.63 -22.03
CA CYS A 212 -0.34 4.37 -22.66
C CYS A 212 0.83 3.75 -23.41
N PHE A 213 1.58 4.54 -24.19
CA PHE A 213 2.77 4.05 -24.90
C PHE A 213 3.87 3.58 -23.94
N ASP A 214 4.14 4.33 -22.88
CA ASP A 214 5.12 3.96 -21.85
C ASP A 214 4.73 2.65 -21.15
N ARG A 215 3.44 2.47 -20.83
CA ARG A 215 2.94 1.20 -20.26
C ARG A 215 3.07 0.05 -21.25
N ALA A 216 2.70 0.25 -22.52
CA ALA A 216 2.82 -0.77 -23.56
C ALA A 216 4.28 -1.19 -23.77
N TRP A 217 5.20 -0.23 -23.81
CA TRP A 217 6.65 -0.45 -23.92
C TRP A 217 7.19 -1.31 -22.79
N ARG A 218 6.83 -1.00 -21.54
CA ARG A 218 7.21 -1.81 -20.38
C ARG A 218 6.56 -3.19 -20.39
N SER A 219 5.35 -3.31 -20.92
CA SER A 219 4.60 -4.58 -20.94
C SER A 219 5.25 -5.61 -21.87
N ILE A 220 5.84 -5.16 -22.99
CA ILE A 220 6.64 -6.01 -23.88
C ILE A 220 8.09 -6.20 -23.42
N GLY A 221 8.41 -5.78 -22.19
CA GLY A 221 9.75 -5.91 -21.61
C GLY A 221 10.81 -5.08 -22.32
N MET A 222 10.42 -3.94 -22.93
CA MET A 222 11.33 -3.02 -23.62
C MET A 222 12.12 -3.69 -24.76
N ARG A 223 11.50 -4.67 -25.43
CA ARG A 223 12.11 -5.41 -26.54
C ARG A 223 11.68 -4.80 -27.87
N TRP A 224 12.62 -4.17 -28.58
CA TRP A 224 12.35 -3.56 -29.89
C TRP A 224 11.75 -4.56 -30.89
N SER A 225 12.16 -5.84 -30.84
CA SER A 225 11.71 -6.90 -31.74
C SER A 225 10.21 -7.21 -31.65
N LYS A 226 9.51 -6.66 -30.64
CA LYS A 226 8.06 -6.76 -30.46
C LYS A 226 7.30 -5.56 -31.06
N ILE A 227 8.01 -4.58 -31.59
CA ILE A 227 7.47 -3.44 -32.35
C ILE A 227 7.84 -3.64 -33.83
N ARG A 228 6.89 -3.39 -34.74
CA ARG A 228 7.22 -3.36 -36.18
C ARG A 228 8.09 -2.14 -36.48
N ALA A 229 9.07 -2.26 -37.38
CA ALA A 229 9.99 -1.18 -37.70
C ALA A 229 9.26 0.13 -38.08
N ASP A 230 8.27 0.05 -38.98
CA ASP A 230 7.45 1.21 -39.40
C ASP A 230 6.74 1.88 -38.21
N ASP A 231 6.23 1.08 -37.27
CA ASP A 231 5.53 1.60 -36.09
C ASP A 231 6.50 2.26 -35.11
N ALA A 232 7.72 1.74 -34.99
CA ALA A 232 8.76 2.28 -34.12
C ALA A 232 9.22 3.66 -34.60
N GLU A 233 9.48 3.81 -35.90
CA GLU A 233 9.86 5.09 -36.49
C GLU A 233 8.75 6.13 -36.35
N MET A 234 7.49 5.74 -36.63
CA MET A 234 6.33 6.60 -36.43
C MET A 234 6.17 7.02 -34.97
N LEU A 235 6.39 6.09 -34.02
CA LEU A 235 6.26 6.36 -32.59
C LEU A 235 7.34 7.33 -32.09
N VAL A 236 8.61 7.12 -32.46
CA VAL A 236 9.72 8.03 -32.10
C VAL A 236 9.47 9.41 -32.68
N ALA A 237 9.08 9.51 -33.95
CA ALA A 237 8.77 10.79 -34.58
C ALA A 237 7.59 11.51 -33.91
N TRP A 238 6.57 10.78 -33.49
CA TRP A 238 5.43 11.35 -32.76
C TRP A 238 5.83 11.81 -31.35
N LEU A 239 6.61 11.02 -30.61
CA LEU A 239 7.09 11.38 -29.28
C LEU A 239 8.00 12.62 -29.31
N GLY A 240 8.84 12.76 -30.33
CA GLY A 240 9.66 13.97 -30.55
C GLY A 240 8.80 15.23 -30.72
N LYS A 241 7.74 15.16 -31.53
CA LYS A 241 6.78 16.28 -31.67
C LYS A 241 6.08 16.62 -30.37
N VAL A 242 5.69 15.61 -29.59
CA VAL A 242 5.08 15.83 -28.27
C VAL A 242 6.07 16.47 -27.30
N PHE A 243 7.35 16.09 -27.33
CA PHE A 243 8.35 16.77 -26.53
C PHE A 243 8.49 18.24 -26.90
N GLU A 244 8.60 18.56 -28.19
CA GLU A 244 8.71 19.95 -28.67
C GLU A 244 7.51 20.81 -28.26
N GLU A 245 6.28 20.27 -28.37
CA GLU A 245 5.04 20.98 -28.02
C GLU A 245 4.88 21.15 -26.49
N TYR A 246 5.42 20.22 -25.69
CA TYR A 246 5.22 20.17 -24.23
C TYR A 246 6.54 20.23 -23.43
N ILE A 247 7.54 20.96 -23.91
CA ILE A 247 8.93 20.92 -23.41
C ILE A 247 9.05 21.15 -21.89
N ASP A 248 8.30 22.11 -21.35
CA ASP A 248 8.34 22.49 -19.92
C ASP A 248 7.34 21.70 -19.06
N GLN A 249 6.66 20.71 -19.65
CA GLN A 249 5.66 19.91 -18.94
C GLN A 249 6.17 18.49 -18.69
N PRO A 250 5.72 17.83 -17.59
CA PRO A 250 6.06 16.43 -17.32
C PRO A 250 5.76 15.48 -18.48
N THR A 251 4.72 15.78 -19.28
CA THR A 251 4.36 15.00 -20.46
C THR A 251 5.43 15.06 -21.56
N GLY A 252 6.00 16.24 -21.83
CA GLY A 252 7.08 16.37 -22.81
C GLY A 252 8.35 15.64 -22.35
N GLN A 253 8.72 15.81 -21.07
CA GLN A 253 9.86 15.10 -20.48
C GLN A 253 9.69 13.57 -20.52
N GLN A 254 8.48 13.07 -20.26
CA GLN A 254 8.17 11.65 -20.39
C GLN A 254 8.26 11.17 -21.85
N ALA A 255 7.83 12.00 -22.81
CA ALA A 255 7.90 11.68 -24.23
C ALA A 255 9.34 11.63 -24.73
N LEU A 256 10.20 12.57 -24.31
CA LEU A 256 11.63 12.59 -24.64
C LEU A 256 12.32 11.31 -24.15
N ARG A 257 12.21 11.00 -22.84
CA ARG A 257 12.80 9.79 -22.26
C ARG A 257 12.35 8.53 -23.01
N LEU A 258 11.05 8.42 -23.30
CA LEU A 258 10.53 7.25 -24.01
C LEU A 258 11.06 7.18 -25.46
N SER A 259 11.23 8.32 -26.13
CA SER A 259 11.79 8.37 -27.48
C SER A 259 13.26 7.94 -27.52
N GLU A 260 14.06 8.35 -26.54
CA GLU A 260 15.46 7.95 -26.39
C GLU A 260 15.59 6.46 -26.11
N GLU A 261 14.82 5.93 -25.14
CA GLU A 261 14.82 4.49 -24.82
C GLU A 261 14.48 3.61 -26.02
N ILE A 262 13.52 4.04 -26.86
CA ILE A 262 13.15 3.31 -28.07
C ILE A 262 14.24 3.46 -29.15
N ALA A 263 14.81 4.65 -29.32
CA ALA A 263 15.87 4.89 -30.29
C ALA A 263 17.14 4.07 -29.97
N ASP A 264 17.54 4.02 -28.69
CA ASP A 264 18.66 3.22 -28.22
C ASP A 264 18.40 1.72 -28.47
N ALA A 265 17.20 1.24 -28.15
CA ALA A 265 16.83 -0.16 -28.41
C ALA A 265 16.83 -0.51 -29.91
N ILE A 266 16.56 0.45 -30.79
CA ILE A 266 16.68 0.28 -32.25
C ILE A 266 18.15 0.30 -32.70
N ALA A 267 18.99 1.13 -32.08
CA ALA A 267 20.42 1.20 -32.39
C ALA A 267 21.12 -0.11 -31.99
N ASP A 268 20.87 -0.61 -30.78
CA ASP A 268 21.38 -1.88 -30.26
C ASP A 268 20.98 -3.08 -31.11
N ALA A 269 19.84 -3.00 -31.80
CA ALA A 269 19.37 -4.04 -32.70
C ALA A 269 20.11 -4.13 -34.03
N LYS A 270 20.68 -3.00 -34.47
CA LYS A 270 21.37 -2.86 -35.76
C LYS A 270 22.87 -3.13 -35.64
N ALA A 271 23.41 -3.09 -34.43
CA ALA A 271 24.79 -3.42 -34.10
C ALA A 271 25.04 -4.93 -34.10
#